data_AF-A0A377Z3U0-F1
#
_entry.id   AF-A0A377Z3U0-F1
#
_cell.length_a   1.000
_cell.length_b   1.000
_cell.length_c   1.000
_cell.angle_alpha   90.00
_cell.angle_beta   90.00
_cell.angle_gamma   90.00
#
_symmetry.space_group_name_H-M   'P 1'
#
loop_
_entity.id
_entity.type
_entity.pdbx_description
1 polymer ?
#
loop_
_entity_poly.entity_id
_entity_poly.type
_entity_poly.pdbx_seq_one_letter_code
_entity_poly.pdbx_strand_id
1 'polypeptide(L)'
;MPRFREFAWRFVNIVARALVALGQRPDYTLITRYVNNISELYETYAKKVIEDRMPALQQQIDNNLTVLTEEDVPRNMQGQPNAVKIFAVEMALSSEAGKQLYDPILDGLRSAVRYDRTYFDKIVASPVAAAGKNSPPARRRSCWRQITWT
;
A
#
# COMPACT_ATOMS: atom_id res chain seq x y z
N MET A 1 -2.52 -0.30 31.65
CA MET A 1 -2.78 -0.81 30.29
C MET A 1 -1.53 -1.47 29.70
N PRO A 2 -1.33 -2.79 29.86
CA PRO A 2 -0.07 -3.48 29.49
C PRO A 2 0.24 -3.56 27.98
N ARG A 3 -0.76 -3.40 27.11
CA ARG A 3 -0.62 -3.61 25.65
C ARG A 3 0.18 -2.53 24.89
N PHE A 4 0.26 -1.31 25.39
CA PHE A 4 0.92 -0.21 24.66
C PHE A 4 2.45 -0.34 24.66
N ARG A 5 3.04 -0.71 25.80
CA ARG A 5 4.50 -0.87 25.93
C ARG A 5 5.02 -1.99 25.04
N GLU A 6 4.28 -3.09 24.95
CA GLU A 6 4.63 -4.22 24.08
C GLU A 6 4.57 -3.85 22.60
N PHE A 7 3.55 -3.08 22.20
CA PHE A 7 3.44 -2.56 20.84
C PHE A 7 4.60 -1.62 20.48
N ALA A 8 4.90 -0.64 21.34
CA ALA A 8 5.99 0.30 21.12
C ALA A 8 7.34 -0.41 21.01
N TRP A 9 7.60 -1.42 21.86
CA TRP A 9 8.82 -2.20 21.78
C TRP A 9 8.91 -3.02 20.48
N ARG A 10 7.83 -3.69 20.08
CA ARG A 10 7.78 -4.44 18.80
C ARG A 10 8.03 -3.51 17.61
N PHE A 11 7.45 -2.31 17.63
CA PHE A 11 7.63 -1.30 16.60
C PHE A 11 9.08 -0.85 16.46
N VAL A 12 9.70 -0.45 17.57
CA VAL A 12 11.12 -0.05 17.59
C VAL A 12 12.01 -1.20 17.12
N ASN A 13 11.69 -2.44 17.52
CA ASN A 13 12.42 -3.62 17.07
C ASN A 13 12.32 -3.84 15.55
N ILE A 14 11.14 -3.62 14.93
CA ILE A 14 10.96 -3.70 13.48
C ILE A 14 11.82 -2.63 12.78
N VAL A 15 11.77 -1.38 13.26
CA VAL A 15 12.58 -0.27 12.72
C VAL A 15 14.06 -0.60 12.81
N ALA A 16 14.54 -1.08 13.96
CA ALA A 16 15.94 -1.45 14.14
C ALA A 16 16.38 -2.56 13.19
N ARG A 17 15.54 -3.59 13.01
CA ARG A 17 15.83 -4.70 12.07
C ARG A 17 15.87 -4.23 10.62
N ALA A 18 14.99 -3.32 10.23
CA ALA A 18 15.01 -2.71 8.90
C ALA A 18 16.32 -1.93 8.67
N LEU A 19 16.76 -1.13 9.65
CA LEU A 19 18.02 -0.40 9.58
C LEU A 19 19.23 -1.31 9.41
N VAL A 20 19.31 -2.38 10.21
CA VAL A 20 20.38 -3.38 10.12
C VAL A 20 20.37 -4.05 8.75
N ALA A 21 19.18 -4.40 8.23
CA ALA A 21 19.06 -4.99 6.91
C ALA A 21 19.45 -4.01 5.79
N LEU A 22 19.29 -2.70 5.99
CA LEU A 22 19.80 -1.65 5.10
C LEU A 22 21.32 -1.41 5.26
N GLY A 23 22.00 -2.10 6.18
CA GLY A 23 23.42 -1.92 6.47
C GLY A 23 23.72 -0.70 7.36
N GLN A 24 22.68 -0.06 7.91
CA GLN A 24 22.82 1.05 8.84
C GLN A 24 22.87 0.53 10.27
N ARG A 25 23.65 1.23 11.12
CA ARG A 25 23.65 0.93 12.56
C ARG A 25 22.44 1.62 13.21
N PRO A 26 21.55 0.88 13.89
CA PRO A 26 20.42 1.49 14.57
C PRO A 26 20.92 2.35 15.73
N ASP A 27 20.74 3.66 15.59
CA ASP A 27 21.00 4.65 16.64
C ASP A 27 19.68 5.28 17.10
N TYR A 28 19.63 5.77 18.34
CA TYR A 28 18.46 6.44 18.91
C TYR A 28 17.98 7.61 18.03
N THR A 29 18.91 8.38 17.47
CA THR A 29 18.60 9.52 16.60
C THR A 29 17.92 9.06 15.31
N LEU A 30 18.46 8.00 14.68
CA LEU A 30 17.90 7.42 13.45
C LEU A 30 16.54 6.79 13.71
N ILE A 31 16.40 6.03 14.79
CA ILE A 31 15.12 5.41 15.17
C ILE A 31 14.07 6.50 15.37
N THR A 32 14.36 7.54 16.15
CA THR A 32 13.41 8.65 16.38
C THR A 32 13.03 9.36 15.08
N ARG A 33 14.00 9.60 14.19
CA ARG A 33 13.73 10.19 12.87
C ARG A 33 12.78 9.33 12.05
N TYR A 34 13.04 8.02 11.96
CA TYR A 34 12.21 7.11 11.17
C TYR A 34 10.87 6.75 11.83
N VAL A 35 10.77 6.85 13.16
CA VAL A 35 9.46 6.75 13.82
C VAL A 35 8.55 7.90 13.39
N ASN A 36 9.11 9.11 13.21
CA ASN A 36 8.37 10.28 12.70
C ASN A 36 8.19 10.27 11.18
N ASN A 37 9.10 9.65 10.43
CA ASN A 37 9.09 9.58 8.96
C ASN A 37 9.17 8.11 8.49
N ILE A 38 8.20 7.31 8.91
CA ILE A 38 8.25 5.85 8.69
C ILE A 38 8.07 5.46 7.22
N SER A 39 7.40 6.31 6.44
CA SER A 39 7.25 6.18 4.98
C SER A 39 8.60 6.11 4.26
N GLU A 40 9.55 6.96 4.64
CA GLU A 40 10.91 7.01 4.04
C GLU A 40 11.66 5.68 4.28
N LEU A 41 11.56 5.12 5.49
CA LEU A 41 12.16 3.84 5.82
C LEU A 41 11.51 2.70 5.05
N TYR A 42 10.18 2.73 4.97
CA TYR A 42 9.40 1.72 4.25
C TYR A 42 9.77 1.67 2.77
N GLU A 43 9.80 2.81 2.07
CA GLU A 43 10.17 2.87 0.66
C GLU A 43 11.57 2.29 0.41
N THR A 44 12.53 2.72 1.22
CA THR A 44 13.93 2.30 1.08
C THR A 44 14.07 0.79 1.31
N TYR A 45 13.41 0.27 2.34
CA TYR A 45 13.45 -1.15 2.67
C TYR A 45 12.69 -2.01 1.64
N ALA A 46 11.50 -1.58 1.22
CA ALA A 46 10.69 -2.28 0.22
C ALA A 46 11.45 -2.41 -1.09
N LYS A 47 12.06 -1.31 -1.58
CA LYS A 47 12.88 -1.32 -2.78
C LYS A 47 13.99 -2.35 -2.71
N LYS A 48 14.76 -2.35 -1.61
CA LYS A 48 15.84 -3.33 -1.40
C LYS A 48 15.33 -4.77 -1.44
N VAL A 49 14.26 -5.07 -0.71
CA VAL A 49 13.71 -6.45 -0.65
C VAL A 49 13.19 -6.90 -2.02
N ILE A 50 12.58 -5.99 -2.77
CA ILE A 50 12.08 -6.26 -4.12
C ILE A 50 13.23 -6.50 -5.10
N GLU A 51 14.27 -5.66 -5.08
CA GLU A 51 15.47 -5.83 -5.91
C GLU A 51 16.18 -7.16 -5.62
N ASP A 52 16.32 -7.50 -4.33
CA ASP A 52 17.05 -8.70 -3.90
C ASP A 52 16.28 -10.01 -4.17
N ARG A 53 14.95 -10.01 -4.00
CA ARG A 53 14.14 -11.24 -4.03
C ARG A 53 13.25 -11.38 -5.25
N MET A 54 12.71 -10.28 -5.78
CA MET A 54 11.71 -10.30 -6.86
C MET A 54 11.87 -9.12 -7.83
N PRO A 55 12.91 -9.12 -8.68
CA PRO A 55 13.14 -8.05 -9.65
C PRO A 55 11.99 -7.89 -10.66
N ALA A 56 11.15 -8.92 -10.85
CA ALA A 56 9.93 -8.83 -11.66
C ALA A 56 8.91 -7.83 -11.09
N LEU A 57 8.82 -7.71 -9.75
CA LEU A 57 7.97 -6.70 -9.10
C LEU A 57 8.54 -5.29 -9.30
N GLN A 58 9.86 -5.14 -9.34
CA GLN A 58 10.49 -3.85 -9.61
C GLN A 58 10.05 -3.30 -10.96
N GLN A 59 10.06 -4.13 -12.00
CA GLN A 59 9.58 -3.74 -13.34
C GLN A 59 8.09 -3.33 -13.33
N GLN A 60 7.25 -4.02 -12.56
CA GLN A 60 5.84 -3.63 -12.41
C GLN A 60 5.70 -2.27 -11.73
N ILE A 61 6.50 -1.99 -10.70
CA ILE A 61 6.50 -0.70 -10.02
C ILE A 61 6.94 0.40 -10.97
N ASP A 62 8.02 0.19 -11.72
CA ASP A 62 8.53 1.18 -12.67
C ASP A 62 7.50 1.47 -13.78
N ASN A 63 6.86 0.43 -14.32
CA ASN A 63 5.76 0.59 -15.27
C ASN A 63 4.59 1.37 -14.66
N ASN A 64 4.18 1.04 -13.43
CA ASN A 64 3.14 1.77 -12.74
C ASN A 64 3.55 3.24 -12.53
N LEU A 65 4.80 3.53 -12.17
CA LEU A 65 5.29 4.89 -11.97
C LEU A 65 5.32 5.72 -13.27
N THR A 66 5.46 5.10 -14.44
CA THR A 66 5.36 5.81 -15.72
C THR A 66 3.93 6.17 -16.12
N VAL A 67 2.94 5.44 -15.59
CA VAL A 67 1.52 5.60 -15.93
C VAL A 67 0.78 6.40 -14.86
N LEU A 68 1.13 6.19 -13.59
CA LEU A 68 0.48 6.79 -12.44
C LEU A 68 0.83 8.27 -12.33
N THR A 69 -0.21 9.08 -12.12
CA THR A 69 -0.12 10.50 -11.84
C THR A 69 -0.55 10.80 -10.40
N GLU A 70 -0.34 12.03 -9.92
CA GLU A 70 -0.82 12.44 -8.59
C GLU A 70 -2.36 12.33 -8.46
N GLU A 71 -3.10 12.32 -9.58
CA GLU A 71 -4.55 12.16 -9.61
C GLU A 71 -5.00 10.72 -9.31
N ASP A 72 -4.18 9.72 -9.67
CA ASP A 72 -4.44 8.30 -9.41
C ASP A 72 -4.17 7.92 -7.95
N VAL A 73 -3.36 8.74 -7.27
CA VAL A 73 -3.08 8.56 -5.85
C VAL A 73 -4.32 8.94 -5.04
N PRO A 74 -4.68 8.14 -4.03
CA PRO A 74 -5.79 8.44 -3.13
C PRO A 74 -5.70 9.87 -2.55
N ARG A 75 -6.83 10.61 -2.52
CA ARG A 75 -6.91 12.02 -2.07
C ARG A 75 -6.33 12.30 -0.67
N ASN A 76 -6.29 11.28 0.18
CA ASN A 76 -5.70 11.30 1.52
C ASN A 76 -4.16 11.24 1.54
N MET A 77 -3.53 10.84 0.43
CA MET A 77 -2.07 10.85 0.24
C MET A 77 -1.61 11.95 -0.73
N GLN A 78 -2.52 12.55 -1.50
CA GLN A 78 -2.20 13.67 -2.37
C GLN A 78 -1.56 14.81 -1.57
N GLY A 79 -0.45 15.35 -2.09
CA GLY A 79 0.35 16.36 -1.40
C GLY A 79 1.37 15.82 -0.39
N GLN A 80 1.43 14.51 -0.13
CA GLN A 80 2.54 13.91 0.61
C GLN A 80 3.76 13.69 -0.30
N PRO A 81 4.98 13.92 0.21
CA PRO A 81 6.18 13.55 -0.52
C PRO A 81 6.17 12.03 -0.77
N ASN A 82 6.47 11.63 -2.00
CA ASN A 82 6.54 10.23 -2.45
C ASN A 82 5.24 9.42 -2.46
N ALA A 83 4.06 10.05 -2.32
CA ALA A 83 2.78 9.35 -2.31
C ALA A 83 2.58 8.37 -3.49
N VAL A 84 2.98 8.79 -4.70
CA VAL A 84 2.91 7.97 -5.93
C VAL A 84 3.79 6.72 -5.82
N LYS A 85 4.98 6.84 -5.23
CA LYS A 85 5.92 5.71 -5.05
C LYS A 85 5.42 4.69 -4.04
N ILE A 86 4.95 5.16 -2.89
CA ILE A 86 4.41 4.27 -1.86
C ILE A 86 3.20 3.52 -2.43
N PHE A 87 2.34 4.21 -3.17
CA PHE A 87 1.18 3.60 -3.82
C PHE A 87 1.57 2.55 -4.87
N ALA A 88 2.53 2.84 -5.75
CA ALA A 88 3.01 1.89 -6.77
C ALA A 88 3.63 0.62 -6.13
N VAL A 89 4.42 0.78 -5.06
CA VAL A 89 4.98 -0.34 -4.27
C VAL A 89 3.86 -1.16 -3.64
N GLU A 90 2.87 -0.52 -3.04
CA GLU A 90 1.71 -1.19 -2.45
C GLU A 90 0.91 -1.99 -3.47
N MET A 91 0.70 -1.46 -4.68
CA MET A 91 0.03 -2.17 -5.77
C MET A 91 0.80 -3.43 -6.17
N ALA A 92 2.12 -3.32 -6.34
CA ALA A 92 2.97 -4.45 -6.71
C ALA A 92 3.02 -5.52 -5.61
N LEU A 93 3.13 -5.12 -4.33
CA LEU A 93 3.11 -6.04 -3.20
C LEU A 93 1.75 -6.70 -2.97
N SER A 94 0.66 -6.09 -3.45
CA SER A 94 -0.69 -6.65 -3.36
C SER A 94 -1.04 -7.61 -4.51
N SER A 95 -0.20 -7.68 -5.55
CA SER A 95 -0.31 -8.64 -6.65
C SER A 95 -0.09 -10.08 -6.18
N GLU A 96 -0.44 -11.08 -7.01
CA GLU A 96 -0.22 -12.49 -6.68
C GLU A 96 1.27 -12.82 -6.46
N ALA A 97 2.16 -12.21 -7.23
CA ALA A 97 3.60 -12.33 -7.03
C ALA A 97 4.05 -11.67 -5.73
N GLY A 98 3.52 -10.49 -5.41
CA GLY A 98 3.78 -9.80 -4.15
C GLY A 98 3.33 -10.57 -2.91
N LYS A 99 2.22 -11.31 -2.99
CA LYS A 99 1.75 -12.18 -1.89
C LYS A 99 2.70 -13.35 -1.59
N GLN A 100 3.51 -13.76 -2.56
CA GLN A 100 4.55 -14.78 -2.35
C GLN A 100 5.77 -14.19 -1.62
N LEU A 101 5.96 -12.88 -1.67
CA LEU A 101 7.02 -12.15 -0.97
C LEU A 101 6.63 -11.87 0.48
N TYR A 102 6.70 -12.90 1.33
CA TYR A 102 6.51 -12.73 2.77
C TYR A 102 7.81 -12.26 3.43
N ASP A 103 7.79 -11.04 3.98
CA ASP A 103 8.86 -10.52 4.84
C ASP A 103 8.27 -9.87 6.09
N PRO A 104 8.62 -10.36 7.30
CA PRO A 104 8.02 -9.89 8.55
C PRO A 104 8.43 -8.45 8.91
N ILE A 105 9.58 -7.97 8.42
CA ILE A 105 10.01 -6.58 8.63
C ILE A 105 9.22 -5.68 7.68
N LEU A 106 9.07 -6.10 6.41
CA LEU A 106 8.28 -5.36 5.43
C LEU A 106 6.82 -5.22 5.87
N ASP A 107 6.20 -6.32 6.33
CA ASP A 107 4.82 -6.29 6.82
C ASP A 107 4.67 -5.46 8.10
N GLY A 108 5.69 -5.47 8.96
CA GLY A 108 5.77 -4.62 10.15
C GLY A 108 5.84 -3.13 9.80
N LEU A 109 6.71 -2.75 8.86
CA LEU A 109 6.84 -1.38 8.36
C LEU A 109 5.58 -0.94 7.60
N ARG A 110 5.01 -1.83 6.79
CA ARG A 110 3.74 -1.60 6.10
C ARG A 110 2.64 -1.31 7.12
N SER A 111 2.55 -2.11 8.18
CA SER A 111 1.61 -1.89 9.29
C SER A 111 1.88 -0.57 10.02
N ALA A 112 3.15 -0.18 10.19
CA ALA A 112 3.53 1.09 10.78
C ALA A 112 3.08 2.29 9.96
N VAL A 113 3.33 2.30 8.65
CA VAL A 113 2.85 3.33 7.71
C VAL A 113 1.31 3.40 7.72
N ARG A 114 0.63 2.26 7.92
CA ARG A 114 -0.85 2.19 8.01
C ARG A 114 -1.43 2.89 9.24
N TYR A 115 -0.69 3.02 10.34
CA TYR A 115 -1.19 3.61 11.59
C TYR A 115 -1.20 5.14 11.61
N ASP A 116 -0.47 5.82 10.71
CA ASP A 116 -0.43 7.28 10.65
C ASP A 116 -1.69 7.83 9.95
N ARG A 117 -2.77 7.80 10.75
CA ARG A 117 -4.05 8.53 10.73
C ARG A 117 -4.94 8.56 9.48
N THR A 118 -4.49 8.22 8.28
CA THR A 118 -5.32 8.32 7.06
C THR A 118 -5.00 7.31 5.96
N TYR A 119 -3.93 6.51 6.04
CA TYR A 119 -3.32 5.90 4.85
C TYR A 119 -4.16 4.83 4.11
N PHE A 120 -5.24 4.31 4.68
CA PHE A 120 -6.18 3.48 3.92
C PHE A 120 -7.62 3.68 4.41
N ASP A 121 -8.14 4.90 4.39
CA ASP A 121 -9.61 5.04 4.42
C ASP A 121 -10.24 4.27 3.26
N LYS A 122 -9.40 3.88 2.29
CA LYS A 122 -9.56 2.63 1.58
C LYS A 122 -8.29 1.80 1.28
N ILE A 123 -8.13 0.59 1.82
CA ILE A 123 -8.18 -0.59 0.91
C ILE A 123 -9.67 -0.84 0.49
N VAL A 124 -10.57 -0.02 1.04
CA VAL A 124 -12.03 -0.04 1.27
C VAL A 124 -12.89 0.20 0.01
N ALA A 125 -12.52 -0.37 -1.12
CA ALA A 125 -13.50 -0.79 -2.14
C ALA A 125 -12.97 -2.07 -2.80
N SER A 126 -13.20 -3.20 -2.14
CA SER A 126 -12.74 -4.54 -2.50
C SER A 126 -12.68 -4.83 -4.01
N PRO A 127 -11.63 -5.50 -4.54
CA PRO A 127 -11.58 -5.93 -5.94
C PRO A 127 -12.51 -7.13 -6.16
N VAL A 128 -13.80 -6.88 -6.39
CA VAL A 128 -14.74 -7.88 -6.90
C VAL A 128 -15.83 -7.18 -7.71
N ALA A 129 -16.06 -7.68 -8.92
CA ALA A 129 -16.84 -7.10 -10.04
C ALA A 129 -16.13 -5.92 -10.72
N ALA A 130 -15.50 -6.08 -11.89
CA ALA A 130 -16.16 -6.58 -13.09
C ALA A 130 -15.22 -7.44 -13.94
N ALA A 131 -15.27 -8.75 -13.71
CA ALA A 131 -15.18 -9.70 -14.81
C ALA A 131 -16.42 -9.49 -15.69
N GLY A 132 -16.19 -9.21 -16.98
CA GLY A 132 -17.11 -9.47 -18.08
C GLY A 132 -18.45 -8.74 -18.09
N LYS A 133 -18.53 -7.62 -18.80
CA LYS A 133 -19.70 -7.33 -19.66
C LYS A 133 -19.25 -6.64 -20.96
N ASN A 134 -18.86 -7.46 -21.94
CA ASN A 134 -19.13 -7.14 -23.33
C ASN A 134 -20.66 -7.14 -23.50
N SER A 135 -21.25 -5.97 -23.78
CA SER A 135 -22.50 -5.88 -24.54
C SER A 135 -22.63 -4.50 -25.19
N PRO A 136 -23.01 -4.42 -26.48
CA PRO A 136 -22.97 -3.22 -27.32
C PRO A 136 -24.21 -2.31 -27.11
N PRO A 137 -24.28 -1.13 -27.77
CA PRO A 137 -25.16 -0.05 -27.33
C PRO A 137 -26.55 -0.05 -27.99
N ALA A 138 -27.43 0.72 -27.35
CA ALA A 138 -28.63 1.39 -27.86
C ALA A 138 -29.93 0.57 -28.08
N ARG A 139 -31.02 0.99 -27.40
CA ARG A 139 -32.05 1.89 -27.99
C ARG A 139 -33.19 2.16 -27.01
N ARG A 140 -33.70 3.40 -27.07
CA ARG A 140 -34.98 3.87 -26.51
C ARG A 140 -36.17 3.03 -27.03
N ARG A 141 -37.19 2.80 -26.19
CA ARG A 141 -38.53 3.44 -26.26
C ARG A 141 -39.51 2.81 -25.25
N SER A 142 -40.28 3.71 -24.65
CA SER A 142 -41.62 3.63 -24.08
C SER A 142 -42.39 2.30 -24.18
N CYS A 143 -43.13 1.92 -23.12
CA CYS A 143 -44.61 1.78 -23.15
C CYS A 143 -45.23 0.91 -22.03
N TRP A 144 -46.27 1.48 -21.39
CA TRP A 144 -47.50 0.87 -20.81
C TRP A 144 -47.47 -0.04 -19.56
N ARG A 145 -48.03 0.54 -18.49
CA ARG A 145 -49.20 0.10 -17.67
C ARG A 145 -49.17 -1.16 -16.78
N GLN A 146 -49.50 -0.86 -15.52
CA GLN A 146 -50.51 -1.46 -14.60
C GLN A 146 -50.49 -2.96 -14.28
N ILE A 147 -50.76 -3.24 -12.98
CA ILE A 147 -51.64 -4.27 -12.35
C ILE A 147 -51.04 -4.60 -10.96
N THR A 148 -51.45 -3.89 -9.91
CA THR A 148 -52.42 -4.25 -8.81
C THR A 148 -51.96 -5.34 -7.84
N TRP A 149 -52.07 -5.00 -6.55
CA TRP A 149 -51.77 -5.81 -5.36
C TRP A 149 -52.95 -6.69 -4.95
N THR A 150 -52.65 -7.88 -4.44
CA THR A 150 -53.47 -8.64 -3.48
C THR A 150 -52.56 -9.16 -2.39
#